data_AF-A0A8J4Y6K4-F1
#
_entry.id   AF-A0A8J4Y6K4-F1
#
_cell.length_a   1.000
_cell.length_b   1.000
_cell.length_c   1.000
_cell.angle_alpha   90.00
_cell.angle_beta   90.00
_cell.angle_gamma   90.00
#
_symmetry.space_group_name_H-M   'P 1'
#
loop_
_entity.id
_entity.type
_entity.pdbx_description
1 polymer ?
#
loop_
_entity_poly.entity_id
_entity_poly.type
_entity_poly.pdbx_seq_one_letter_code
_entity_poly.pdbx_strand_id
1 'polypeptide(L)'
;MTTSTRERAWWLIGPPECEITRARLLSKGQVLPKFYFHHGIEKETKPVAAKEVIEAVLLIWGRARIPTSALRTAKEKLLSLVAKYESLQIHRKRASETARMKEEMFKGDLEDLFDVTNSDALDRMTVEEDKAFLRSQRED
;
A
#
# COMPACT_ATOMS: atom_id res chain seq x y z
N MET A 1 16.08 26.42 10.07
CA MET A 1 15.06 25.38 9.80
C MET A 1 15.76 24.03 9.77
N THR A 2 15.88 23.39 10.92
CA THR A 2 16.55 22.09 11.08
C THR A 2 15.58 20.98 10.69
N THR A 3 15.63 20.53 9.43
CA THR A 3 14.91 19.32 9.00
C THR A 3 15.43 18.15 9.83
N SER A 4 14.54 17.54 10.61
CA SER A 4 14.85 16.45 11.52
C SER A 4 15.33 15.25 10.71
N THR A 5 16.38 14.56 11.18
CA THR A 5 16.90 13.33 10.57
C THR A 5 15.82 12.25 10.37
N ARG A 6 14.70 12.34 11.11
CA ARG A 6 13.51 11.49 10.97
C ARG A 6 12.64 11.80 9.75
N GLU A 7 12.53 13.05 9.31
CA GLU A 7 11.79 13.42 8.08
C GLU A 7 12.46 12.84 6.82
N ARG A 8 13.77 12.56 6.88
CA ARG A 8 14.48 11.87 5.80
C ARG A 8 14.18 10.37 5.71
N ALA A 9 13.64 9.75 6.76
CA ALA A 9 13.43 8.31 6.83
C ALA A 9 12.18 7.85 6.05
N TRP A 10 11.17 8.72 5.94
CA TRP A 10 9.88 8.42 5.31
C TRP A 10 9.65 9.27 4.06
N TRP A 11 10.68 9.32 3.22
CA TRP A 11 10.69 10.04 1.95
C TRP A 11 9.63 9.47 0.99
N LEU A 12 8.81 10.30 0.35
CA LEU A 12 7.67 9.96 -0.54
C LEU A 12 6.37 9.46 0.11
N ILE A 13 6.43 8.71 1.21
CA ILE A 13 5.24 8.04 1.77
C ILE A 13 4.58 8.82 2.92
N GLY A 14 5.20 9.90 3.41
CA GLY A 14 4.71 10.61 4.59
C GLY A 14 5.06 9.89 5.91
N PRO A 15 4.74 10.48 7.07
CA PRO A 15 5.06 9.88 8.36
C PRO A 15 4.29 8.57 8.61
N PRO A 16 4.81 7.63 9.42
CA PRO A 16 4.08 6.43 9.80
C PRO A 16 2.76 6.77 10.49
N GLU A 17 1.66 6.21 10.00
CA GLU A 17 0.31 6.47 10.52
C GLU A 17 -0.25 5.25 11.25
N CYS A 18 -0.83 5.49 12.42
CA CYS A 18 -1.48 4.44 13.21
C CYS A 18 -2.92 4.16 12.73
N GLU A 19 -3.61 5.17 12.20
CA GLU A 19 -5.02 5.04 11.84
C GLU A 19 -5.20 4.89 10.34
N ILE A 20 -6.10 3.99 9.95
CA ILE A 20 -6.52 3.82 8.57
C ILE A 20 -7.88 4.49 8.42
N THR A 21 -8.01 5.38 7.43
CA THR A 21 -9.31 5.98 7.09
C THR A 21 -10.29 4.89 6.65
N ARG A 22 -11.36 4.69 7.41
CA ARG A 22 -12.29 3.55 7.24
C ARG A 22 -13.33 3.70 6.13
N ALA A 23 -13.36 4.84 5.43
CA ALA A 23 -14.45 5.18 4.51
C ALA A 23 -14.20 4.77 3.05
N ARG A 24 -12.95 4.53 2.64
CA ARG A 24 -12.57 4.21 1.25
C ARG A 24 -11.61 3.02 1.22
N LEU A 25 -11.53 2.36 0.05
CA LEU A 25 -10.47 1.39 -0.19
C LEU A 25 -9.11 2.09 -0.17
N LEU A 26 -8.08 1.38 0.29
CA LEU A 26 -6.79 1.99 0.58
C LEU A 26 -5.91 2.10 -0.66
N SER A 27 -5.25 3.24 -0.83
CA SER A 27 -4.18 3.38 -1.81
C SER A 27 -2.87 2.76 -1.33
N LYS A 28 -1.94 2.50 -2.25
CA LYS A 28 -0.59 2.03 -1.90
C LYS A 28 0.12 3.01 -0.95
N GLY A 29 -0.13 4.31 -1.12
CA GLY A 29 0.37 5.40 -0.27
C GLY A 29 -0.19 5.41 1.15
N GLN A 30 -1.35 4.81 1.41
CA GLN A 30 -1.90 4.66 2.78
C GLN A 30 -1.41 3.37 3.46
N VAL A 31 -1.18 2.32 2.68
CA VAL A 31 -0.76 1.01 3.21
C VAL A 31 0.71 1.01 3.66
N LEU A 32 1.59 1.72 2.95
CA LEU A 32 3.03 1.79 3.28
C LEU A 32 3.33 2.48 4.64
N PRO A 33 2.78 3.67 4.95
CA PRO A 33 2.97 4.31 6.25
C PRO A 33 2.54 3.43 7.41
N LYS A 34 1.41 2.73 7.26
CA LYS A 34 0.91 1.79 8.27
C LYS A 34 1.87 0.61 8.48
N PHE A 35 2.44 0.06 7.40
CA PHE A 35 3.49 -0.95 7.52
C PHE A 35 4.70 -0.43 8.30
N TYR A 36 5.16 0.79 8.01
CA TYR A 36 6.29 1.39 8.71
C TYR A 36 5.98 1.83 10.14
N PHE A 37 4.71 1.99 10.50
CA PHE A 37 4.29 2.16 11.88
C PHE A 37 4.58 0.88 12.66
N HIS A 38 4.04 -0.26 12.23
CA HIS A 38 4.27 -1.56 12.86
C HIS A 38 5.76 -1.98 12.84
N HIS A 39 6.41 -1.93 11.67
CA HIS A 39 7.81 -2.36 11.55
C HIS A 39 8.80 -1.36 12.14
N GLY A 40 8.60 -0.06 11.89
CA GLY A 40 9.55 0.99 12.22
C GLY A 40 9.39 1.56 13.62
N ILE A 41 8.15 1.71 14.10
CA ILE A 41 7.83 2.28 15.42
C ILE A 41 7.64 1.17 16.45
N GLU A 42 6.75 0.20 16.18
CA GLU A 42 6.45 -0.90 17.11
C GLU A 42 7.51 -2.02 17.11
N LYS A 43 8.48 -1.94 16.20
CA LYS A 43 9.63 -2.87 16.09
C LYS A 43 9.25 -4.31 15.79
N GLU A 44 8.08 -4.53 15.20
CA GLU A 44 7.67 -5.84 14.74
C GLU A 44 8.54 -6.34 13.58
N THR A 45 8.60 -7.65 13.38
CA THR A 45 9.26 -8.21 12.20
C THR A 45 8.44 -7.92 10.94
N LYS A 46 9.08 -7.81 9.77
CA LYS A 46 8.38 -7.55 8.49
C LYS A 46 7.20 -8.51 8.24
N PRO A 47 7.29 -9.83 8.50
CA PRO A 47 6.16 -10.74 8.31
C PRO A 47 4.99 -10.50 9.26
N VAL A 48 5.24 -10.03 10.49
CA VAL A 48 4.23 -9.70 11.49
C VAL A 48 3.57 -8.38 11.13
N ALA A 49 4.35 -7.32 10.90
CA ALA A 49 3.84 -6.02 10.45
C ALA A 49 2.99 -6.14 9.18
N ALA A 50 3.44 -6.92 8.19
CA ALA A 50 2.66 -7.16 6.97
C ALA A 50 1.35 -7.92 7.25
N LYS A 51 1.32 -8.80 8.26
CA LYS A 51 0.09 -9.51 8.64
C LYS A 51 -0.92 -8.53 9.22
N GLU A 52 -0.53 -7.73 10.21
CA GLU A 52 -1.40 -6.76 10.88
C GLU A 52 -2.03 -5.77 9.88
N VAL A 53 -1.21 -5.22 8.99
CA VAL A 53 -1.67 -4.30 7.93
C VAL A 53 -2.68 -4.97 7.01
N ILE A 54 -2.40 -6.20 6.57
CA ILE A 54 -3.25 -6.88 5.59
C ILE A 54 -4.55 -7.36 6.22
N GLU A 55 -4.57 -7.80 7.47
CA GLU A 55 -5.82 -8.12 8.16
C GLU A 55 -6.74 -6.89 8.26
N ALA A 56 -6.17 -5.72 8.54
CA ALA A 56 -6.93 -4.47 8.53
C ALA A 56 -7.44 -4.09 7.12
N VAL A 57 -6.61 -4.27 6.08
CA VAL A 57 -7.00 -4.07 4.67
C VAL A 57 -8.16 -5.01 4.32
N LEU A 58 -8.02 -6.32 4.54
CA LEU A 58 -9.03 -7.32 4.22
C LEU A 58 -10.37 -7.05 4.93
N LEU A 59 -10.34 -6.54 6.16
CA LEU A 59 -11.55 -6.15 6.87
C LEU A 59 -12.31 -5.00 6.16
N ILE A 60 -11.59 -4.00 5.62
CA ILE A 60 -12.19 -2.89 4.86
C ILE A 60 -12.81 -3.42 3.56
N TRP A 61 -12.07 -4.26 2.83
CA TRP A 61 -12.56 -4.87 1.59
C TRP A 61 -13.77 -5.79 1.82
N GLY A 62 -13.78 -6.54 2.93
CA GLY A 62 -14.91 -7.38 3.32
C GLY A 62 -16.19 -6.57 3.61
N ARG A 63 -16.07 -5.36 4.18
CA ARG A 63 -17.21 -4.45 4.38
C ARG A 63 -17.79 -3.94 3.06
N ALA A 64 -16.95 -3.79 2.04
CA ALA A 64 -17.38 -3.46 0.68
C ALA A 64 -17.98 -4.67 -0.07
N ARG A 65 -18.04 -5.86 0.55
CA ARG A 65 -18.50 -7.12 -0.05
C ARG A 65 -17.72 -7.54 -1.30
N ILE A 66 -16.47 -7.09 -1.43
CA ILE A 66 -15.63 -7.40 -2.58
C ILE A 66 -14.83 -8.67 -2.28
N PRO A 67 -14.83 -9.68 -3.17
CA PRO A 67 -14.01 -10.88 -3.01
C PRO A 67 -12.50 -10.54 -2.98
N THR A 68 -11.84 -10.92 -1.90
CA THR A 68 -10.38 -10.73 -1.74
C THR A 68 -9.60 -12.00 -2.02
N SER A 69 -8.30 -11.83 -2.29
CA SER A 69 -7.32 -12.91 -2.31
C SER A 69 -7.02 -13.44 -0.91
N ALA A 70 -6.34 -14.58 -0.86
CA ALA A 70 -5.89 -15.15 0.40
C ALA A 70 -4.88 -14.24 1.10
N LEU A 71 -4.89 -14.27 2.45
CA LEU A 71 -3.97 -13.48 3.29
C LEU A 71 -2.52 -13.58 2.83
N ARG A 72 -2.06 -14.78 2.46
CA ARG A 72 -0.69 -15.01 1.95
C ARG A 72 -0.39 -14.16 0.72
N THR A 73 -1.25 -14.20 -0.29
CA THR A 73 -1.09 -13.47 -1.56
C THR A 73 -1.09 -11.96 -1.33
N ALA A 74 -2.02 -11.47 -0.51
CA ALA A 74 -2.10 -10.05 -0.17
C ALA A 74 -0.84 -9.58 0.61
N LYS A 75 -0.31 -10.40 1.52
CA LYS A 75 0.96 -10.14 2.22
C LYS A 75 2.15 -10.09 1.27
N GLU A 76 2.25 -11.02 0.32
CA GLU A 76 3.30 -11.03 -0.70
C GLU A 76 3.25 -9.75 -1.53
N LYS A 77 2.05 -9.27 -1.89
CA LYS A 77 1.86 -8.01 -2.61
C LYS A 77 2.36 -6.80 -1.81
N LEU A 78 2.07 -6.74 -0.51
CA LEU A 78 2.59 -5.69 0.37
C LEU A 78 4.11 -5.74 0.52
N LEU A 79 4.68 -6.92 0.76
CA LEU A 79 6.14 -7.07 0.89
C LEU A 79 6.86 -6.71 -0.41
N SER A 80 6.28 -7.01 -1.57
CA SER A 80 6.79 -6.56 -2.87
C SER A 80 6.79 -5.04 -2.99
N LEU A 81 5.70 -4.39 -2.58
CA LEU A 81 5.60 -2.93 -2.55
C LEU A 81 6.65 -2.29 -1.62
N VAL A 82 6.84 -2.86 -0.43
CA VAL A 82 7.89 -2.44 0.53
C VAL A 82 9.28 -2.60 -0.09
N ALA A 83 9.57 -3.74 -0.72
CA ALA A 83 10.87 -3.97 -1.36
C ALA A 83 11.15 -2.99 -2.50
N LYS A 84 10.12 -2.64 -3.30
CA LYS A 84 10.23 -1.59 -4.33
C LYS A 84 10.60 -0.25 -3.71
N TYR A 85 9.92 0.13 -2.63
CA TYR A 85 10.21 1.38 -1.92
C TYR A 85 11.61 1.40 -1.31
N GLU A 86 12.04 0.34 -0.63
CA GLU A 86 13.39 0.23 -0.05
C GLU A 86 14.49 0.32 -1.12
N SER A 87 14.26 -0.27 -2.31
CA SER A 87 15.17 -0.15 -3.45
C SER A 87 15.33 1.31 -3.92
N LEU A 88 14.23 2.07 -3.95
CA LEU A 88 14.27 3.51 -4.27
C LEU A 88 15.05 4.29 -3.22
N GLN A 89 14.87 3.97 -1.93
CA GLN A 89 15.62 4.63 -0.86
C GLN A 89 17.14 4.42 -0.99
N ILE A 90 17.57 3.21 -1.35
CA ILE A 90 18.99 2.87 -1.58
C ILE A 90 19.57 3.70 -2.74
N HIS A 91 18.79 3.88 -3.80
CA HIS A 91 19.24 4.57 -5.02
C HIS A 91 18.94 6.08 -5.04
N ARG A 92 18.27 6.62 -4.03
CA ARG A 92 17.86 8.04 -3.93
C ARG A 92 18.99 9.04 -4.17
N LYS A 93 20.21 8.76 -3.72
CA LYS A 93 21.36 9.67 -3.89
C LYS A 93 22.01 9.60 -5.27
N ARG A 94 21.63 8.62 -6.10
CA ARG A 94 22.18 8.47 -7.45
C ARG A 94 21.43 9.42 -8.37
N ALA A 95 22.12 10.43 -8.89
CA ALA A 95 21.57 11.40 -9.84
C ALA A 95 21.47 10.82 -11.27
N SER A 96 21.00 9.58 -11.42
CA SER A 96 20.78 8.98 -12.73
C SER A 96 19.35 9.22 -13.21
N GLU A 97 19.17 9.41 -14.51
CA GLU A 97 17.86 9.58 -15.13
C GLU A 97 16.92 8.41 -14.83
N THR A 98 17.44 7.18 -14.87
CA THR A 98 16.69 5.96 -14.50
C THR A 98 16.20 5.98 -13.05
N ALA A 99 16.97 6.53 -12.12
CA ALA A 99 16.55 6.62 -10.72
C ALA A 99 15.41 7.63 -10.55
N ARG A 100 15.49 8.77 -11.24
CA ARG A 100 14.42 9.78 -11.26
C ARG A 100 13.13 9.24 -11.89
N MET A 101 13.23 8.55 -13.02
CA MET A 101 12.06 7.94 -13.67
C MET A 101 11.38 6.92 -12.74
N LYS A 102 12.15 6.06 -12.06
CA LYS A 102 11.59 5.09 -11.11
C LYS A 102 10.93 5.75 -9.91
N GLU A 103 11.48 6.86 -9.43
CA GLU A 103 10.88 7.67 -8.37
C GLU A 103 9.55 8.28 -8.83
N GLU A 104 9.49 8.89 -10.02
CA GLU A 104 8.27 9.47 -10.56
C GLU A 104 7.18 8.41 -10.82
N MET A 105 7.55 7.28 -11.42
CA MET A 105 6.64 6.15 -11.57
C MET A 105 6.11 5.67 -10.22
N PHE A 106 6.98 5.56 -9.21
CA PHE A 106 6.56 5.13 -7.89
C PHE A 106 5.64 6.15 -7.22
N LYS A 107 5.84 7.46 -7.42
CA LYS A 107 4.92 8.48 -6.92
C LYS A 107 3.51 8.32 -7.49
N GLY A 108 3.40 8.07 -8.81
CA GLY A 108 2.11 7.73 -9.42
C GLY A 108 1.51 6.46 -8.83
N ASP A 109 2.32 5.40 -8.70
CA ASP A 109 1.89 4.14 -8.11
C ASP A 109 1.35 4.27 -6.67
N LEU A 110 1.73 5.31 -5.90
CA LEU A 110 1.26 5.52 -4.53
C LEU A 110 -0.21 5.96 -4.47
N GLU A 111 -0.70 6.62 -5.52
CA GLU A 111 -2.09 7.07 -5.60
C GLU A 111 -3.02 5.91 -5.96
N ASP A 112 -2.52 4.93 -6.71
CA ASP A 112 -3.27 3.74 -7.08
C ASP A 112 -3.83 2.96 -5.88
N LEU A 113 -4.98 2.33 -6.12
CA LEU A 113 -5.58 1.33 -5.24
C LEU A 113 -4.60 0.20 -4.88
N PHE A 114 -4.49 -0.10 -3.59
CA PHE A 114 -3.86 -1.34 -3.12
C PHE A 114 -4.83 -2.52 -3.30
N ASP A 115 -4.98 -2.94 -4.54
CA ASP A 115 -5.95 -3.96 -4.94
C ASP A 115 -5.56 -5.34 -4.35
N VAL A 116 -6.38 -5.91 -3.49
CA VAL A 116 -6.15 -7.25 -2.91
C VAL A 116 -7.13 -8.29 -3.47
N THR A 117 -7.84 -8.00 -4.55
CA THR A 117 -8.77 -8.93 -5.20
C THR A 117 -8.05 -10.05 -5.95
N ASN A 118 -8.77 -11.14 -6.21
CA ASN A 118 -8.31 -12.14 -7.18
C ASN A 118 -8.57 -11.64 -8.61
N SER A 119 -7.87 -12.22 -9.59
CA SER A 119 -8.04 -11.89 -11.00
C SER A 119 -9.48 -12.10 -11.50
N ASP A 120 -10.21 -13.03 -10.90
CA ASP A 120 -11.60 -13.38 -11.22
C ASP A 120 -12.62 -12.72 -10.28
N ALA A 121 -12.22 -11.72 -9.48
CA ALA A 121 -13.13 -11.11 -8.50
C ALA A 121 -14.37 -10.49 -9.15
N LEU A 122 -14.22 -9.82 -10.30
CA LEU A 122 -15.36 -9.26 -11.04
C LEU A 122 -16.30 -10.34 -11.58
N ASP A 123 -15.79 -11.52 -11.90
CA ASP A 123 -16.60 -12.65 -12.40
C ASP A 123 -17.37 -13.33 -11.27
N ARG A 124 -16.79 -13.35 -10.06
CA ARG A 124 -17.41 -13.91 -8.85
C ARG A 124 -18.48 -13.01 -8.25
N MET A 125 -18.42 -11.71 -8.51
CA MET A 125 -19.42 -10.75 -8.03
C MET A 125 -20.72 -10.92 -8.82
N THR A 126 -21.86 -10.95 -8.13
CA THR A 126 -23.19 -11.03 -8.76
C THR A 126 -23.90 -9.68 -8.80
N VAL A 127 -23.51 -8.75 -7.92
CA VAL A 127 -24.11 -7.42 -7.80
C VAL A 127 -23.35 -6.44 -8.71
N GLU A 128 -24.03 -5.91 -9.74
CA GLU A 128 -23.41 -4.98 -10.69
C GLU A 128 -23.01 -3.64 -10.05
N GLU A 129 -23.74 -3.17 -9.03
CA GLU A 129 -23.37 -1.96 -8.27
C GLU A 129 -22.01 -2.12 -7.58
N ASP A 130 -21.77 -3.25 -6.92
CA ASP A 130 -20.49 -3.54 -6.26
C ASP A 130 -19.35 -3.66 -7.31
N LYS A 131 -19.63 -4.20 -8.52
CA LYS A 131 -18.65 -4.24 -9.63
C LYS A 131 -18.33 -2.85 -10.17
N ALA A 132 -19.35 -2.03 -10.38
CA ALA A 132 -19.18 -0.65 -10.83
C ALA A 132 -18.39 0.17 -9.81
N PHE A 133 -18.66 -0.03 -8.52
CA PHE A 133 -17.87 0.54 -7.44
C PHE A 133 -16.40 0.12 -7.53
N LEU A 134 -16.09 -1.18 -7.64
CA LEU A 134 -14.70 -1.63 -7.76
C LEU A 134 -14.00 -1.09 -9.02
N ARG A 135 -14.70 -0.97 -10.15
CA ARG A 135 -14.15 -0.36 -11.37
C ARG A 135 -13.81 1.12 -11.15
N SER A 136 -14.73 1.88 -10.56
CA SER A 136 -14.48 3.30 -10.24
C SER A 136 -13.24 3.48 -9.36
N GLN A 137 -13.08 2.63 -8.34
CA GLN A 137 -11.93 2.72 -7.43
C GLN A 137 -10.59 2.31 -8.06
N ARG A 138 -10.59 1.67 -9.24
CA ARG A 138 -9.38 1.34 -10.00
C ARG A 138 -9.02 2.41 -11.04
N GLU A 139 -9.98 3.26 -11.41
CA GLU A 139 -9.83 4.34 -12.38
C GLU A 139 -9.61 5.70 -11.71
N ASP A 140 -10.02 5.84 -10.45
CA ASP A 140 -9.72 6.96 -9.53
C ASP A 140 -8.21 7.08 -9.24
#